data_AF-A0A7J4L8B9-F1
#
_entry.id   AF-A0A7J4L8B9-F1
#
_cell.length_a   1.000
_cell.length_b   1.000
_cell.length_c   1.000
_cell.angle_alpha   90.00
_cell.angle_beta   90.00
_cell.angle_gamma   90.00
#
_symmetry.space_group_name_H-M   'P 1'
#
loop_
_entity.id
_entity.type
_entity.pdbx_description
1 polymer ?
#
loop_
_entity_poly.entity_id
_entity_poly.type
_entity_poly.pdbx_seq_one_letter_code
_entity_poly.pdbx_strand_id
1 'polypeptide(L)'
;MKKVLGFYRTFLQTLKPKNYEDFAESTLKNSFNYYSSLIINAFLVFMIIMIPAAVQMPNTIESYIINDIDTLNFDINIKTNSPILIPKDNPVLLINYQNMTPNQTANVIIDNDVLYAGFLFKKFVKDLEPYRDAKQNSGAVSNFVAFILLLMLPTLLLILFFYLLIKYFIIIILAALIGAILSPIIGYRTKFRYIFNSAIYGISLSIFLDLIFFAVGFSFYKIQFLPLAFYVISGIRKSGMKVDKKMKNKFIEIR
;
A
#
# COMPACT_ATOMS: atom_id res chain seq x y z
N MET A 1 2.18 10.66 -20.80
CA MET A 1 0.77 11.13 -20.75
C MET A 1 -0.25 10.19 -21.40
N LYS A 2 -0.11 9.75 -22.67
CA LYS A 2 -1.14 8.91 -23.34
C LYS A 2 -1.58 7.65 -22.57
N LYS A 3 -0.65 6.96 -21.91
CA LYS A 3 -0.95 5.75 -21.09
C LYS A 3 -1.83 6.05 -19.87
N VAL A 4 -1.59 7.16 -19.18
CA VAL A 4 -2.33 7.58 -17.99
C VAL A 4 -3.78 7.96 -18.37
N LEU A 5 -3.94 8.76 -19.43
CA LEU A 5 -5.27 9.10 -19.96
C LEU A 5 -6.04 7.86 -20.43
N GLY A 6 -5.33 6.90 -21.06
CA GLY A 6 -5.90 5.61 -21.44
C GLY A 6 -6.44 4.84 -20.24
N PHE A 7 -5.66 4.77 -19.14
CA PHE A 7 -6.08 4.14 -17.90
C PHE A 7 -7.37 4.75 -17.34
N TYR A 8 -7.44 6.07 -17.14
CA TYR A 8 -8.63 6.71 -16.58
C TYR A 8 -9.85 6.55 -17.48
N ARG A 9 -9.67 6.56 -18.81
CA ARG A 9 -10.76 6.26 -19.75
C ARG A 9 -11.27 4.83 -19.55
N THR A 10 -10.38 3.85 -19.44
CA THR A 10 -10.75 2.45 -19.18
C THR A 10 -11.45 2.32 -17.82
N PHE A 11 -10.91 2.94 -16.77
CA PHE A 11 -11.52 2.98 -15.44
C PHE A 11 -12.96 3.51 -15.51
N LEU A 12 -13.19 4.67 -16.12
CA LEU A 12 -14.55 5.23 -16.28
C LEU A 12 -15.45 4.33 -17.13
N GLN A 13 -14.90 3.61 -18.11
CA GLN A 13 -15.65 2.62 -18.88
C GLN A 13 -16.05 1.40 -18.04
N THR A 14 -15.26 0.99 -17.04
CA THR A 14 -15.64 -0.08 -16.09
C THR A 14 -16.83 0.29 -15.20
N LEU A 15 -17.19 1.58 -15.12
CA LEU A 15 -18.38 2.02 -14.38
C LEU A 15 -19.65 1.95 -15.25
N LYS A 16 -19.53 1.69 -16.56
CA LYS A 16 -20.66 1.67 -17.50
C LYS A 16 -21.06 0.22 -17.80
N PRO A 17 -22.24 -0.25 -17.34
CA PRO A 17 -22.69 -1.63 -17.56
C PRO A 17 -22.66 -2.09 -19.01
N LYS A 18 -22.86 -1.16 -19.97
CA LYS A 18 -22.82 -1.45 -21.40
C LYS A 18 -21.51 -2.11 -21.84
N ASN A 19 -20.37 -1.75 -21.25
CA ASN A 19 -19.03 -2.20 -21.66
C ASN A 19 -18.57 -3.48 -20.96
N TYR A 20 -19.33 -4.03 -20.01
CA TYR A 20 -18.87 -5.15 -19.18
C TYR A 20 -18.57 -6.41 -20.01
N GLU A 21 -19.27 -6.59 -21.13
CA GLU A 21 -19.03 -7.68 -22.06
C GLU A 21 -17.63 -7.56 -22.71
N ASP A 22 -17.29 -6.37 -23.21
CA ASP A 22 -15.99 -6.11 -23.85
C ASP A 22 -14.82 -6.39 -22.90
N PHE A 23 -14.99 -6.03 -21.63
CA PHE A 23 -14.01 -6.29 -20.59
C PHE A 23 -13.90 -7.77 -20.21
N ALA A 24 -15.03 -8.48 -20.14
CA ALA A 24 -15.03 -9.91 -19.91
C ALA A 24 -14.25 -10.65 -21.00
N GLU A 25 -14.36 -10.21 -22.26
CA GLU A 25 -13.71 -10.84 -23.42
C GLU A 25 -12.23 -10.49 -23.60
N SER A 26 -11.72 -9.51 -22.85
CA SER A 26 -10.33 -9.07 -22.97
C SER A 26 -9.31 -10.19 -22.71
N THR A 27 -8.11 -10.07 -23.27
CA THR A 27 -7.03 -11.04 -22.99
C THR A 27 -6.56 -10.91 -21.55
N LEU A 28 -6.19 -12.02 -20.90
CA LEU A 28 -5.67 -12.02 -19.52
C LEU A 28 -4.52 -11.03 -19.33
N LYS A 29 -3.61 -10.93 -20.29
CA LYS A 29 -2.49 -9.97 -20.27
C LYS A 29 -2.98 -8.52 -20.12
N ASN A 30 -4.01 -8.13 -20.87
CA ASN A 30 -4.60 -6.78 -20.77
C ASN A 30 -5.29 -6.56 -19.42
N SER A 31 -6.00 -7.57 -18.91
CA SER A 31 -6.63 -7.51 -17.59
C SER A 31 -5.58 -7.36 -16.48
N PHE A 32 -4.49 -8.12 -16.52
CA PHE A 32 -3.40 -8.00 -15.56
C PHE A 32 -2.68 -6.65 -15.65
N ASN A 33 -2.39 -6.17 -16.87
CA ASN A 33 -1.80 -4.85 -17.07
C ASN A 33 -2.70 -3.73 -16.51
N TYR A 34 -4.02 -3.85 -16.74
CA TYR A 34 -5.01 -2.95 -16.17
C TYR A 34 -5.01 -3.03 -14.64
N TYR A 35 -5.03 -4.23 -14.06
CA TYR A 35 -4.99 -4.46 -12.62
C TYR A 35 -3.75 -3.85 -11.95
N SER A 36 -2.56 -4.10 -12.49
CA SER A 36 -1.32 -3.49 -11.98
C SER A 36 -1.37 -1.96 -12.07
N SER A 37 -1.86 -1.42 -13.19
CA SER A 37 -2.04 0.02 -13.36
C SER A 37 -3.04 0.59 -12.35
N LEU A 38 -4.13 -0.12 -12.10
CA LEU A 38 -5.16 0.24 -11.14
C LEU A 38 -4.59 0.35 -9.73
N ILE A 39 -3.85 -0.66 -9.26
CA ILE A 39 -3.22 -0.64 -7.92
C ILE A 39 -2.23 0.52 -7.81
N ILE A 40 -1.38 0.75 -8.81
CA ILE A 40 -0.43 1.88 -8.81
C ILE A 40 -1.16 3.21 -8.71
N ASN A 41 -2.17 3.45 -9.57
CA ASN A 41 -2.91 4.71 -9.56
C ASN A 41 -3.71 4.92 -8.27
N ALA A 42 -4.34 3.87 -7.74
CA ALA A 42 -5.07 3.93 -6.49
C ALA A 42 -4.12 4.23 -5.30
N PHE A 43 -2.93 3.63 -5.30
CA PHE A 43 -1.89 3.91 -4.32
C PHE A 43 -1.36 5.36 -4.40
N LEU A 44 -1.17 5.91 -5.61
CA LEU A 44 -0.82 7.32 -5.78
C LEU A 44 -1.88 8.26 -5.21
N VAL A 45 -3.17 7.99 -5.48
CA VAL A 45 -4.28 8.76 -4.92
C VAL A 45 -4.30 8.66 -3.39
N PHE A 46 -4.11 7.46 -2.85
CA PHE A 46 -4.01 7.24 -1.41
C PHE A 46 -2.89 8.06 -0.77
N MET A 47 -1.70 8.10 -1.37
CA MET A 47 -0.59 8.92 -0.86
C MET A 47 -0.95 10.41 -0.80
N ILE A 48 -1.65 10.94 -1.82
CA ILE A 48 -2.09 12.34 -1.84
C ILE A 48 -3.08 12.61 -0.69
N ILE A 49 -4.04 11.70 -0.48
CA ILE A 49 -5.05 11.84 0.58
C ILE A 49 -4.40 11.75 1.98
N MET A 50 -3.29 11.01 2.13
CA MET A 50 -2.58 10.87 3.40
C MET A 50 -1.68 12.05 3.78
N ILE A 51 -1.43 13.02 2.87
CA ILE A 51 -0.56 14.17 3.16
C ILE A 51 -1.02 14.96 4.40
N PRO A 52 -2.30 15.33 4.57
CA PRO A 52 -2.74 16.06 5.75
C PRO A 52 -2.51 15.28 7.06
N ALA A 53 -2.76 13.96 7.05
CA ALA A 53 -2.50 13.11 8.21
C ALA A 53 -1.01 13.04 8.56
N ALA A 54 -0.14 12.96 7.54
CA ALA A 54 1.31 12.99 7.74
C ALA A 54 1.80 14.34 8.31
N VAL A 55 1.21 15.45 7.87
CA VAL A 55 1.54 16.80 8.39
C VAL A 55 1.10 16.98 9.84
N GLN A 56 -0.02 16.39 10.26
CA GLN A 56 -0.51 16.46 11.63
C GLN A 56 0.20 15.50 12.60
N MET A 57 0.94 14.53 12.07
CA MET A 57 1.58 13.46 12.83
C MET A 57 2.47 13.95 13.99
N PRO A 58 3.33 14.98 13.84
CA PRO A 58 4.16 15.47 14.95
C PRO A 58 3.32 16.00 16.12
N ASN A 59 2.23 16.70 15.84
CA ASN A 59 1.33 17.23 16.87
C ASN A 59 0.63 16.09 17.62
N THR A 60 0.22 15.05 16.89
CA THR A 60 -0.38 13.85 17.47
C THR A 60 0.63 13.12 18.36
N ILE A 61 1.86 12.89 17.89
CA ILE A 61 2.94 12.28 18.68
C ILE A 61 3.22 13.09 19.94
N GLU A 62 3.36 14.41 19.81
CA GLU A 62 3.60 15.29 20.94
C GLU A 62 2.48 15.20 21.98
N SER A 63 1.21 15.20 21.55
CA SER A 63 0.08 15.05 22.47
C SER A 63 0.10 13.73 23.23
N TYR A 64 0.49 12.62 22.58
CA TYR A 64 0.65 11.33 23.25
C TYR A 64 1.83 11.32 24.22
N ILE A 65 2.96 11.94 23.86
CA ILE A 65 4.13 12.04 24.75
C ILE A 65 3.77 12.87 25.99
N ILE A 66 3.14 14.02 25.83
CA ILE A 66 2.83 14.92 26.96
C ILE A 66 1.79 14.29 27.90
N ASN A 67 0.76 13.64 27.35
CA ASN A 67 -0.38 13.19 28.14
C ASN A 67 -0.19 11.80 28.75
N ASP A 68 0.51 10.89 28.07
CA ASP A 68 0.54 9.48 28.46
C ASP A 68 1.92 9.04 29.00
N ILE A 69 2.97 9.85 28.85
CA ILE A 69 4.33 9.51 29.28
C ILE A 69 4.73 10.41 30.46
N ASP A 70 4.63 9.88 31.67
CA ASP A 70 5.04 10.61 32.88
C ASP A 70 6.55 10.73 33.03
N THR A 71 7.29 9.64 32.81
CA THR A 71 8.76 9.62 32.77
C THR A 71 9.23 8.60 31.75
N LEU A 72 10.11 9.00 30.84
CA LEU A 72 10.80 8.13 29.88
C LEU A 72 12.29 8.25 30.13
N ASN A 73 12.78 7.58 31.17
CA ASN A 73 14.20 7.58 31.49
C ASN A 73 14.90 6.48 30.67
N PHE A 74 15.61 6.88 29.62
CA PHE A 74 16.54 5.99 28.93
C PHE A 74 17.86 5.90 29.71
N ASP A 75 17.88 5.10 30.79
CA ASP A 75 19.12 4.76 31.50
C ASP A 75 19.89 3.68 30.73
N ILE A 76 20.50 4.08 29.61
CA ILE A 76 21.36 3.21 28.81
C ILE A 76 22.78 3.30 29.39
N ASN A 77 23.03 2.56 30.47
CA ASN A 77 24.36 2.48 31.09
C ASN A 77 25.23 1.43 30.37
N ILE A 78 25.59 1.71 29.11
CA ILE A 78 26.43 0.83 28.29
C ILE A 78 27.91 1.10 28.61
N LYS A 79 28.51 0.23 29.42
CA LYS A 79 29.98 0.20 29.60
C LYS A 79 30.59 -0.69 28.54
N THR A 80 31.33 -0.08 27.61
CA THR A 80 32.06 -0.81 26.56
C THR A 80 33.56 -0.66 26.77
N ASN A 81 34.26 -1.79 26.72
CA ASN A 81 35.72 -1.80 26.77
C ASN A 81 36.36 -1.41 25.43
N SER A 82 35.57 -1.41 24.35
CA SER A 82 35.98 -1.11 22.98
C SER A 82 34.78 -0.63 22.16
N PRO A 83 34.97 0.22 21.13
CA PRO A 83 33.87 0.71 20.30
C PRO A 83 33.06 -0.43 19.67
N ILE A 84 31.73 -0.29 19.67
CA ILE A 84 30.83 -1.26 19.04
C ILE A 84 30.64 -0.87 17.57
N LEU A 85 31.01 -1.78 16.66
CA LEU A 85 30.85 -1.64 15.21
C LEU A 85 29.71 -2.53 14.70
N ILE A 86 28.72 -1.94 14.02
CA ILE A 86 27.56 -2.67 13.48
C ILE A 86 27.35 -2.30 12.01
N PRO A 87 27.45 -3.24 11.06
CA PRO A 87 28.15 -4.54 11.20
C PRO A 87 29.66 -4.35 11.46
N LYS A 88 30.37 -5.41 11.89
CA LYS A 88 31.83 -5.33 12.13
C LYS A 88 32.60 -4.93 10.87
N ASP A 89 32.22 -5.50 9.74
CA ASP A 89 32.81 -5.21 8.43
C ASP A 89 31.95 -4.17 7.72
N ASN A 90 32.53 -3.00 7.39
CA ASN A 90 31.81 -1.81 6.87
C ASN A 90 30.74 -1.29 7.87
N PRO A 91 31.18 -0.73 9.02
CA PRO A 91 30.27 -0.28 10.06
C PRO A 91 29.33 0.79 9.52
N VAL A 92 28.03 0.57 9.69
CA VAL A 92 27.00 1.58 9.44
C VAL A 92 26.78 2.40 10.70
N LEU A 93 26.92 1.76 11.87
CA LEU A 93 26.80 2.36 13.19
C LEU A 93 28.06 2.10 14.01
N LEU A 94 28.64 3.17 14.56
CA LEU A 94 29.73 3.17 15.52
C LEU A 94 29.21 3.74 16.85
N ILE A 95 29.37 3.00 17.94
CA ILE A 95 29.07 3.49 19.28
C ILE A 95 30.40 3.57 20.04
N ASN A 96 30.81 4.79 20.40
CA ASN A 96 32.06 5.07 21.08
C ASN A 96 31.78 5.85 22.37
N TYR A 97 32.36 5.42 23.49
CA TYR A 97 32.22 6.10 24.79
C TYR A 97 33.58 6.45 25.41
N GLN A 98 34.68 6.30 24.64
CA GLN A 98 36.05 6.44 25.15
C GLN A 98 36.78 7.70 24.63
N ASN A 99 36.08 8.72 24.12
CA ASN A 99 36.69 9.95 23.56
C ASN A 99 37.76 9.67 22.49
N MET A 100 37.70 8.53 21.81
CA MET A 100 38.62 8.24 20.71
C MET A 100 38.19 9.03 19.47
N THR A 101 39.15 9.68 18.80
CA THR A 101 38.90 10.35 17.52
C THR A 101 38.19 9.39 16.57
N PRO A 102 36.96 9.70 16.12
CA PRO A 102 36.22 8.79 15.26
C PRO A 102 36.98 8.61 13.95
N ASN A 103 37.53 7.41 13.73
CA ASN A 103 37.93 7.01 12.39
C ASN A 103 36.65 6.99 11.53
N GLN A 104 36.63 7.82 10.48
CA GLN A 104 35.42 8.34 9.81
C GLN A 104 34.65 7.32 8.95
N THR A 105 34.77 6.03 9.21
CA THR A 105 34.25 4.99 8.31
C THR A 105 32.79 4.64 8.55
N ALA A 106 32.18 5.07 9.66
CA ALA A 106 30.78 4.78 9.96
C ALA A 106 29.82 5.91 9.54
N ASN A 107 28.65 5.53 9.00
CA ASN A 107 27.63 6.47 8.58
C ASN A 107 26.92 7.14 9.76
N VAL A 108 26.80 6.44 10.89
CA VAL A 108 26.23 6.96 12.13
C VAL A 108 27.22 6.69 13.26
N ILE A 109 27.54 7.73 14.04
CA ILE A 109 28.44 7.67 15.18
C ILE A 109 27.71 8.24 16.38
N ILE A 110 27.68 7.48 17.47
CA ILE A 110 27.20 7.95 18.77
C ILE A 110 28.43 8.07 19.66
N ASP A 111 28.75 9.30 20.09
CA ASP A 111 29.89 9.60 20.95
C ASP A 111 29.48 10.56 22.07
N ASN A 112 29.57 10.09 23.32
CA ASN A 112 29.34 10.88 24.54
C ASN A 112 28.17 11.87 24.45
N ASP A 113 26.98 11.33 24.23
CA ASP A 113 25.72 12.07 24.08
C ASP A 113 25.61 12.93 22.80
N VAL A 114 26.49 12.76 21.81
CA VAL A 114 26.35 13.40 20.49
C VAL A 114 26.12 12.36 19.41
N LEU A 115 25.08 12.55 18.62
CA LEU A 115 24.80 11.76 17.43
C LEU A 115 25.33 12.48 16.19
N TYR A 116 26.29 11.86 15.53
CA TYR A 116 26.77 12.23 14.21
C TYR A 116 26.15 11.29 13.19
N ALA A 117 25.38 11.79 12.23
CA ALA A 117 24.83 10.98 11.14
C ALA A 117 25.15 11.60 9.78
N GLY A 118 25.77 10.84 8.89
CA GLY A 118 25.94 11.18 7.49
C GLY A 118 24.80 10.59 6.67
N PHE A 119 23.96 11.45 6.07
CA PHE A 119 22.95 11.00 5.10
C PHE A 119 23.19 11.66 3.75
N LEU A 120 23.58 10.85 2.76
CA LEU A 120 23.89 11.20 1.37
C LEU A 120 24.96 12.30 1.19
N PHE A 121 24.66 13.53 1.59
CA PHE A 121 25.52 14.71 1.41
C PHE A 121 25.54 15.67 2.61
N LYS A 122 24.81 15.39 3.70
CA LYS A 122 24.81 16.23 4.91
C LYS A 122 25.23 15.43 6.12
N LYS A 123 26.14 16.02 6.90
CA LYS A 123 26.47 15.58 8.26
C LYS A 123 25.51 16.27 9.22
N PHE A 124 24.80 15.47 9.99
CA PHE A 124 23.94 15.90 11.08
C PHE A 124 24.71 15.69 12.37
N VAL A 125 24.84 16.74 13.17
CA VAL A 125 25.35 16.66 14.53
C VAL A 125 24.21 17.10 15.45
N LYS A 126 23.81 16.21 16.35
CA LYS A 126 22.70 16.45 17.29
C LYS A 126 23.13 16.04 18.68
N ASP A 127 23.03 16.98 19.61
CA ASP A 127 23.16 16.72 21.03
C ASP A 127 21.96 15.87 21.50
N LEU A 128 22.25 14.82 22.27
CA LEU A 128 21.29 13.90 22.86
C LEU A 128 20.84 14.34 24.26
N GLU A 129 21.52 15.31 24.89
CA GLU A 129 21.13 15.85 26.20
C GLU A 129 19.66 16.30 26.25
N PRO A 130 19.11 17.03 25.25
CA PRO A 130 17.70 17.41 25.25
C PRO A 130 16.73 16.23 25.18
N TYR A 131 17.22 15.03 24.84
CA TYR A 131 16.37 13.83 24.72
C TYR A 131 16.30 13.02 26.01
N ARG A 132 17.06 13.38 27.05
CA ARG A 132 17.04 12.68 28.35
C ARG A 132 15.77 12.92 29.15
N ASP A 133 15.23 14.14 29.10
CA ASP A 133 13.92 14.47 29.67
C ASP A 133 12.93 14.74 28.53
N ALA A 134 12.22 13.67 28.14
CA ALA A 134 11.27 13.71 27.04
C ALA A 134 10.06 14.64 27.31
N LYS A 135 9.76 14.93 28.58
CA LYS A 135 8.63 15.76 28.97
C LYS A 135 8.99 17.25 28.86
N GLN A 136 10.18 17.63 29.31
CA GLN A 136 10.68 19.00 29.15
C GLN A 136 10.99 19.36 27.70
N ASN A 137 11.32 18.35 26.88
CA ASN A 137 11.74 18.54 25.48
C ASN A 137 10.82 17.82 24.48
N SER A 138 9.51 17.78 24.76
CA SER A 138 8.50 17.08 23.94
C SER A 138 8.60 17.40 22.45
N GLY A 139 8.83 18.66 22.09
CA GLY A 139 9.00 19.10 20.71
C GLY A 139 10.25 18.53 20.02
N ALA A 140 11.38 18.40 20.74
CA ALA A 140 12.60 17.83 20.18
C ALA A 140 12.45 16.31 19.93
N VAL A 141 11.83 15.60 20.89
CA VAL A 141 11.52 14.18 20.81
C VAL A 141 10.51 13.91 19.69
N SER A 142 9.41 14.67 19.63
CA SER A 142 8.39 14.55 18.58
C SER A 142 8.99 14.74 17.18
N ASN A 143 9.80 15.79 16.99
CA ASN A 143 10.49 16.01 15.72
C ASN A 143 11.45 14.87 15.34
N PHE A 144 12.15 14.30 16.31
CA PHE A 144 13.04 13.17 16.08
C PHE A 144 12.27 11.89 15.71
N VAL A 145 11.18 11.59 16.42
CA VAL A 145 10.29 10.46 16.11
C VAL A 145 9.66 10.64 14.73
N ALA A 146 9.16 11.83 14.42
CA ALA A 146 8.62 12.17 13.10
C ALA A 146 9.66 11.99 11.99
N PHE A 147 10.92 12.39 12.25
CA PHE A 147 12.02 12.18 11.30
C PHE A 147 12.31 10.69 11.05
N ILE A 148 12.35 9.87 12.11
CA ILE A 148 12.51 8.41 11.97
C ILE A 148 11.36 7.82 11.15
N LEU A 149 10.13 8.22 11.44
CA LEU A 149 8.95 7.73 10.73
C LEU A 149 8.95 8.17 9.25
N LEU A 150 9.41 9.38 8.96
CA LEU A 150 9.61 9.87 7.60
C LEU A 150 10.66 9.03 6.84
N LEU A 151 11.75 8.63 7.51
CA LEU A 151 12.76 7.75 6.92
C LEU A 151 12.24 6.32 6.69
N MET A 152 11.36 5.82 7.56
CA MET A 152 10.72 4.51 7.40
C MET A 152 9.59 4.52 6.35
N LEU A 153 9.07 5.69 6.00
CA LEU A 153 7.91 5.87 5.14
C LEU A 153 8.04 5.13 3.78
N PRO A 154 9.16 5.20 3.03
CA PRO A 154 9.28 4.49 1.76
C PRO A 154 9.15 2.97 1.90
N THR A 155 9.72 2.41 2.96
CA THR A 155 9.64 0.97 3.25
C THR A 155 8.22 0.58 3.64
N LEU A 156 7.56 1.37 4.49
CA LEU A 156 6.15 1.15 4.86
C LEU A 156 5.22 1.25 3.65
N LEU A 157 5.45 2.23 2.77
CA LEU A 157 4.71 2.40 1.52
C LEU A 157 4.90 1.19 0.58
N LEU A 158 6.12 0.67 0.47
CA LEU A 158 6.42 -0.52 -0.33
C LEU A 158 5.69 -1.76 0.22
N ILE A 159 5.76 -1.99 1.53
CA ILE A 159 5.07 -3.10 2.19
C ILE A 159 3.55 -2.97 1.98
N LEU A 160 3.00 -1.78 2.17
CA LEU A 160 1.58 -1.51 1.96
C LEU A 160 1.16 -1.75 0.52
N PHE A 161 1.97 -1.35 -0.46
CA PHE A 161 1.72 -1.60 -1.87
C PHE A 161 1.60 -3.11 -2.17
N PHE A 162 2.56 -3.92 -1.71
CA PHE A 162 2.52 -5.37 -1.90
C PHE A 162 1.35 -6.02 -1.14
N TYR A 163 1.06 -5.55 0.07
CA TYR A 163 -0.10 -5.99 0.82
C TYR A 163 -1.41 -5.77 0.04
N LEU A 164 -1.62 -4.57 -0.52
CA LEU A 164 -2.81 -4.28 -1.33
C LEU A 164 -2.87 -5.15 -2.58
N LEU A 165 -1.74 -5.31 -3.29
CA LEU A 165 -1.65 -6.16 -4.46
C LEU A 165 -2.06 -7.61 -4.15
N ILE A 166 -1.52 -8.20 -3.08
CA ILE A 166 -1.84 -9.57 -2.70
C ILE A 166 -3.30 -9.68 -2.21
N LYS A 167 -3.74 -8.78 -1.33
CA LYS A 167 -5.11 -8.71 -0.79
C LYS A 167 -6.15 -8.74 -1.91
N TYR A 168 -6.02 -7.83 -2.88
CA TYR A 168 -6.99 -7.71 -3.97
C TYR A 168 -6.90 -8.84 -4.98
N PHE A 169 -5.71 -9.38 -5.21
CA PHE A 169 -5.56 -10.54 -6.07
C PHE A 169 -6.29 -11.77 -5.50
N ILE A 170 -6.20 -12.01 -4.19
CA ILE A 170 -6.95 -13.07 -3.51
C ILE A 170 -8.47 -12.86 -3.67
N ILE A 171 -8.95 -11.64 -3.48
CA ILE A 171 -10.38 -11.30 -3.63
C ILE A 171 -10.87 -11.58 -5.06
N ILE A 172 -10.08 -11.22 -6.08
CA ILE A 172 -10.40 -11.49 -7.48
C ILE A 172 -10.52 -13.01 -7.73
N ILE A 173 -9.59 -13.81 -7.21
CA ILE A 173 -9.63 -15.27 -7.33
C ILE A 173 -10.90 -15.83 -6.67
N LEU A 174 -11.19 -15.42 -5.43
CA LEU A 174 -12.39 -15.88 -4.72
C LEU A 174 -13.67 -15.50 -5.46
N ALA A 175 -13.77 -14.25 -5.93
CA ALA A 175 -14.92 -13.80 -6.72
C ALA A 175 -15.07 -14.56 -8.04
N ALA A 176 -13.96 -14.90 -8.70
CA ALA A 176 -13.98 -15.70 -9.92
C ALA A 176 -14.42 -17.16 -9.67
N LEU A 177 -13.97 -17.77 -8.57
CA LEU A 177 -14.40 -19.11 -8.15
C LEU A 177 -15.89 -19.14 -7.81
N ILE A 178 -16.36 -18.18 -7.00
CA ILE A 178 -17.80 -18.04 -6.68
C ILE A 178 -18.61 -17.83 -7.97
N GLY A 179 -18.16 -16.94 -8.85
CA GLY A 179 -18.80 -16.70 -10.13
C GLY A 179 -18.86 -17.95 -11.02
N ALA A 180 -17.81 -18.78 -11.00
CA ALA A 180 -17.77 -20.04 -11.75
C ALA A 180 -18.79 -21.06 -11.23
N ILE A 181 -19.01 -21.12 -9.91
CA ILE A 181 -20.05 -21.95 -9.29
C ILE A 181 -21.45 -21.39 -9.59
N LEU A 182 -21.62 -20.07 -9.56
CA LEU A 182 -22.91 -19.42 -9.83
C LEU A 182 -23.34 -19.49 -11.30
N SER A 183 -22.39 -19.45 -12.24
CA SER A 183 -22.69 -19.47 -13.67
C SER A 183 -23.65 -20.61 -14.09
N PRO A 184 -23.38 -21.89 -13.77
CA PRO A 184 -24.30 -22.99 -14.11
C PRO A 184 -25.63 -22.91 -13.36
N ILE A 185 -25.67 -22.41 -12.12
CA ILE A 185 -26.90 -22.24 -11.33
C ILE A 185 -27.85 -21.25 -12.01
N ILE A 186 -27.31 -20.18 -12.60
CA ILE A 186 -28.07 -19.16 -13.33
C ILE A 186 -28.46 -19.64 -14.75
N GLY A 187 -27.99 -20.82 -15.16
CA GLY A 187 -28.26 -21.39 -16.49
C GLY A 187 -27.31 -20.93 -17.59
N TYR A 188 -26.20 -20.26 -17.25
CA TYR A 188 -25.20 -19.82 -18.22
C TYR A 188 -23.94 -20.70 -18.17
N ARG A 189 -23.43 -21.12 -19.32
CA ARG A 189 -22.15 -21.86 -19.42
C ARG A 189 -21.00 -20.92 -19.81
N THR A 190 -20.58 -20.10 -18.85
CA THR A 190 -19.51 -19.10 -19.05
C THR A 190 -18.13 -19.72 -18.80
N LYS A 191 -17.16 -19.42 -19.67
CA LYS A 191 -15.76 -19.86 -19.47
C LYS A 191 -15.14 -19.12 -18.27
N PHE A 192 -14.39 -19.83 -17.43
CA PHE A 192 -13.71 -19.26 -16.25
C PHE A 192 -12.92 -17.98 -16.56
N ARG A 193 -12.20 -17.94 -17.69
CA ARG A 193 -11.47 -16.75 -18.16
C ARG A 193 -12.32 -15.48 -18.18
N TYR A 194 -13.56 -15.56 -18.67
CA TYR A 194 -14.46 -14.39 -18.76
C TYR A 194 -14.94 -13.91 -17.39
N ILE A 195 -15.18 -14.86 -16.47
CA ILE A 195 -15.55 -14.58 -15.09
C ILE A 195 -14.36 -13.93 -14.36
N PHE A 196 -13.16 -14.48 -14.52
CA PHE A 196 -11.93 -13.95 -13.94
C PHE A 196 -11.62 -12.53 -14.43
N ASN A 197 -11.72 -12.29 -15.74
CA ASN A 197 -11.60 -10.93 -16.27
C ASN A 197 -12.67 -10.00 -15.67
N SER A 198 -13.92 -10.45 -15.60
CA SER A 198 -15.00 -9.65 -14.99
C SER A 198 -14.71 -9.30 -13.54
N ALA A 199 -14.12 -10.22 -12.76
CA ALA A 199 -13.71 -9.95 -11.39
C ALA A 199 -12.57 -8.91 -11.31
N ILE A 200 -11.57 -8.97 -12.21
CA ILE A 200 -10.50 -7.98 -12.31
C ILE A 200 -11.06 -6.56 -12.56
N TYR A 201 -11.92 -6.40 -13.57
CA TYR A 201 -12.47 -5.07 -13.87
C TYR A 201 -13.50 -4.64 -12.81
N GLY A 202 -14.25 -5.57 -12.23
CA GLY A 202 -15.24 -5.32 -11.19
C GLY A 202 -14.64 -4.83 -9.87
N ILE A 203 -13.41 -5.20 -9.54
CA ILE A 203 -12.75 -4.76 -8.29
C ILE A 203 -12.30 -3.29 -8.33
N SER A 204 -12.35 -2.65 -9.51
CA SER A 204 -11.82 -1.29 -9.71
C SER A 204 -12.38 -0.27 -8.73
N LEU A 205 -13.69 -0.22 -8.62
CA LEU A 205 -14.35 0.74 -7.71
C LEU A 205 -14.10 0.38 -6.24
N SER A 206 -14.08 -0.91 -5.92
CA SER A 206 -13.83 -1.42 -4.57
C SER A 206 -12.45 -0.98 -4.04
N ILE A 207 -11.40 -1.04 -4.86
CA ILE A 207 -10.05 -0.63 -4.48
C ILE A 207 -9.99 0.86 -4.13
N PHE A 208 -10.57 1.72 -4.98
CA PHE A 208 -10.58 3.16 -4.71
C PHE A 208 -11.39 3.50 -3.45
N LEU A 209 -12.56 2.87 -3.27
CA LEU A 209 -13.40 3.10 -2.09
C LEU A 209 -12.71 2.65 -0.80
N ASP A 210 -12.09 1.47 -0.77
CA ASP A 210 -11.37 0.96 0.41
C ASP A 210 -10.23 1.90 0.82
N LEU A 211 -9.46 2.43 -0.14
CA LEU A 211 -8.36 3.36 0.16
C LEU A 211 -8.85 4.72 0.64
N ILE A 212 -9.93 5.25 0.04
CA ILE A 212 -10.53 6.51 0.48
C ILE A 212 -11.11 6.35 1.88
N PHE A 213 -11.87 5.28 2.14
CA PHE A 213 -12.47 5.03 3.44
C PHE A 213 -11.42 4.77 4.52
N PHE A 214 -10.37 4.02 4.19
CA PHE A 214 -9.23 3.81 5.09
C PHE A 214 -8.57 5.14 5.47
N ALA A 215 -8.31 6.02 4.50
CA ALA A 215 -7.68 7.31 4.77
C ALA A 215 -8.55 8.26 5.62
N VAL A 216 -9.87 8.16 5.53
CA VAL A 216 -10.80 8.97 6.34
C VAL A 216 -11.18 8.29 7.66
N GLY A 217 -10.72 7.06 7.91
CA GLY A 217 -11.05 6.29 9.12
C GLY A 217 -12.47 5.73 9.15
N PHE A 218 -13.16 5.66 8.01
CA PHE A 218 -14.48 5.04 7.90
C PHE A 218 -14.38 3.53 7.67
N SER A 219 -15.14 2.76 8.44
CA SER A 219 -15.14 1.29 8.40
C SER A 219 -16.35 0.71 7.64
N PHE A 220 -16.47 1.02 6.34
CA PHE A 220 -17.53 0.45 5.48
C PHE A 220 -17.12 -0.83 4.73
N TYR A 221 -16.50 -1.77 5.45
CA TYR A 221 -15.89 -2.98 4.89
C TYR A 221 -16.80 -3.81 3.97
N LYS A 222 -18.13 -3.76 4.16
CA LYS A 222 -19.07 -4.58 3.36
C LYS A 222 -19.56 -3.88 2.08
N ILE A 223 -19.75 -2.57 2.11
CA ILE A 223 -20.39 -1.82 1.01
C ILE A 223 -19.50 -1.79 -0.23
N GLN A 224 -18.17 -1.76 -0.03
CA GLN A 224 -17.19 -1.70 -1.11
C GLN A 224 -17.22 -2.91 -2.05
N PHE A 225 -17.77 -4.05 -1.65
CA PHE A 225 -17.84 -5.26 -2.49
C PHE A 225 -19.12 -5.38 -3.33
N LEU A 226 -20.13 -4.52 -3.10
CA LEU A 226 -21.35 -4.51 -3.91
C LEU A 226 -21.08 -4.27 -5.40
N PRO A 227 -20.22 -3.30 -5.80
CA PRO A 227 -19.87 -3.09 -7.21
C PRO A 227 -19.26 -4.34 -7.86
N LEU A 228 -18.36 -5.03 -7.14
CA LEU A 228 -17.74 -6.26 -7.61
C LEU A 228 -18.78 -7.35 -7.87
N ALA A 229 -19.67 -7.60 -6.91
CA ALA A 229 -20.73 -8.60 -7.06
C ALA A 229 -21.64 -8.29 -8.25
N PHE A 230 -22.09 -7.04 -8.37
CA PHE A 230 -22.92 -6.59 -9.49
C PHE A 230 -22.21 -6.77 -10.85
N TYR A 231 -20.92 -6.43 -10.91
CA TYR A 231 -20.11 -6.55 -12.12
C TYR A 231 -19.94 -8.02 -12.53
N VAL A 232 -19.60 -8.90 -11.60
CA VAL A 232 -19.40 -10.34 -11.87
C VAL A 232 -20.69 -10.97 -12.36
N ILE A 233 -21.83 -10.73 -11.69
CA ILE A 233 -23.14 -11.26 -12.11
C ILE A 233 -23.51 -10.77 -13.51
N SER A 234 -23.34 -9.47 -13.76
CA SER A 234 -23.62 -8.85 -15.06
C SER A 234 -22.71 -9.40 -16.16
N GLY A 235 -21.42 -9.60 -15.86
CA GLY A 235 -20.44 -10.18 -16.77
C GLY A 235 -20.77 -11.62 -17.15
N ILE A 236 -21.14 -12.46 -16.17
CA ILE A 236 -21.60 -13.84 -16.39
C ILE A 236 -22.82 -13.86 -17.32
N ARG A 237 -23.84 -13.04 -17.02
CA ARG A 237 -25.07 -13.00 -17.84
C ARG A 237 -24.78 -12.62 -19.29
N LYS A 238 -24.03 -11.55 -19.52
CA LYS A 238 -23.75 -11.05 -20.88
C LYS A 238 -22.87 -12.01 -21.68
N SER A 239 -21.80 -12.52 -21.06
CA SER A 239 -20.89 -13.44 -21.72
C SER A 239 -21.55 -14.80 -22.01
N GLY A 240 -22.39 -15.30 -21.10
CA GLY A 240 -23.20 -16.50 -21.29
C GLY A 240 -24.16 -16.41 -22.49
N MET A 241 -24.93 -15.32 -22.59
CA MET A 241 -25.88 -15.11 -23.70
C MET A 241 -25.20 -15.17 -25.08
N LYS A 242 -23.94 -14.73 -25.21
CA LYS A 242 -23.20 -14.75 -26.47
C LYS A 242 -22.75 -16.16 -26.85
N VAL A 243 -22.32 -16.95 -25.87
CA VAL A 243 -21.95 -18.36 -26.09
C VAL A 243 -23.17 -19.14 -26.60
N ASP A 244 -24.33 -18.92 -26.01
CA ASP A 244 -25.58 -19.59 -26.42
C ASP A 244 -26.01 -19.16 -27.83
N LYS A 245 -25.91 -17.87 -28.17
CA LYS A 245 -26.18 -17.40 -29.54
C LYS A 245 -25.25 -18.02 -30.58
N LYS A 246 -23.94 -18.11 -30.28
CA LYS A 246 -22.96 -18.76 -31.19
C LYS A 246 -23.26 -20.24 -31.38
N MET A 247 -23.66 -20.94 -30.33
CA MET A 247 -24.07 -22.35 -30.41
C MET A 247 -25.31 -22.51 -31.29
N LYS A 248 -26.35 -21.69 -31.08
CA LYS A 248 -27.58 -21.74 -31.89
C LYS A 248 -27.32 -21.50 -33.38
N ASN A 249 -26.51 -20.51 -33.74
CA ASN A 249 -26.19 -20.23 -35.15
C ASN A 249 -25.43 -21.38 -35.81
N LYS A 250 -24.52 -22.04 -35.09
CA LYS A 250 -23.77 -23.19 -35.61
C LYS A 250 -24.66 -24.40 -35.91
N PHE A 251 -25.77 -24.58 -35.18
CA PHE A 251 -26.74 -25.64 -35.47
C PHE A 251 -27.61 -25.34 -36.71
N ILE A 252 -27.81 -24.06 -37.03
CA ILE A 252 -28.59 -23.65 -38.22
C ILE A 252 -27.76 -23.91 -39.49
N GLU A 253 -26.45 -23.68 -39.48
CA GLU A 253 -25.58 -23.91 -40.64
C GLU A 253 -25.38 -25.39 -41.02
N ILE A 254 -25.76 -26.33 -40.16
CA ILE A 254 -25.61 -27.78 -40.39
C ILE A 254 -26.90 -28.41 -40.96
N ARG A 255 -28.01 -27.67 -41.03
CA ARG A 255 -29.29 -28.12 -41.62
C ARG A 255 -29.50 -27.51 -42.99
#